data_AF-A0A9X4BX23-F1
#
_entry.id   AF-A0A9X4BX23-F1
#
_cell.length_a   1.000
_cell.length_b   1.000
_cell.length_c   1.000
_cell.angle_alpha   90.00
_cell.angle_beta   90.00
_cell.angle_gamma   90.00
#
_symmetry.space_group_name_H-M   'P 1'
#
loop_
_entity.id
_entity.type
_entity.pdbx_description
1 polymer ?
#
loop_
_entity_poly.entity_id
_entity_poly.type
_entity_poly.pdbx_seq_one_letter_code
_entity_poly.pdbx_strand_id
1 'polypeptide(L)'
;ARNGQTPKIQTRLSATTRHSALSGRVIQTFPKALVHIVADAVYLVSPGVFQRYAQEHPQIADYAKREDMADWQWAQKRFEKLHLHRKQANGLNIWTCEVTGPRKSRRLHGYLLERWQGVFGELPPNNPYLTLREGNSQPSIHTDASTSLDA
;
A
#
# COMPACT_ATOMS: atom_id res chain seq x y z
N ALA A 1 -39.96 -14.37 22.01
CA ALA A 1 -39.22 -13.08 21.93
C ALA A 1 -37.73 -13.41 22.02
N ARG A 2 -37.01 -13.43 20.88
CA ARG A 2 -36.18 -12.33 20.33
C ARG A 2 -34.88 -12.06 21.11
N ASN A 3 -33.77 -12.17 20.36
CA ASN A 3 -32.42 -11.60 20.54
C ASN A 3 -31.43 -12.48 21.35
N GLY A 4 -30.28 -12.95 20.85
CA GLY A 4 -29.49 -12.62 19.67
C GLY A 4 -28.21 -11.90 20.06
N GLN A 5 -27.12 -12.63 20.35
CA GLN A 5 -25.75 -12.08 20.26
C GLN A 5 -24.69 -13.18 20.24
N THR A 6 -23.99 -13.29 19.11
CA THR A 6 -22.76 -14.05 18.93
C THR A 6 -21.55 -13.28 19.47
N PRO A 7 -20.62 -13.89 20.23
CA PRO A 7 -19.32 -13.29 20.45
C PRO A 7 -18.34 -13.68 19.33
N LYS A 8 -17.77 -12.65 18.71
CA LYS A 8 -16.78 -12.71 17.65
C LYS A 8 -15.47 -13.31 18.15
N ILE A 9 -14.92 -14.14 17.30
CA ILE A 9 -13.67 -14.90 17.42
C ILE A 9 -12.49 -13.92 17.66
N GLN A 10 -11.89 -13.98 18.85
CA GLN A 10 -10.55 -13.43 19.11
C GLN A 10 -9.56 -14.58 19.11
N THR A 11 -8.89 -14.80 17.97
CA THR A 11 -7.78 -15.75 17.91
C THR A 11 -6.51 -15.06 18.38
N ARG A 12 -6.08 -15.40 19.60
CA ARG A 12 -4.70 -15.17 20.09
C ARG A 12 -3.72 -15.88 19.15
N LEU A 13 -2.68 -15.17 18.71
CA LEU A 13 -1.49 -15.79 18.12
C LEU A 13 -0.35 -15.69 19.14
N SER A 14 -0.02 -16.82 19.77
CA SER A 14 1.19 -17.00 20.59
C SER A 14 2.40 -17.14 19.67
N ALA A 15 3.35 -16.20 19.77
CA ALA A 15 4.57 -16.19 19.00
C ALA A 15 5.69 -16.98 19.69
N THR A 16 6.44 -17.79 18.93
CA THR A 16 7.84 -18.13 19.25
C THR A 16 8.58 -18.46 17.97
N THR A 17 9.47 -17.56 17.53
CA THR A 17 10.91 -17.80 17.24
C THR A 17 11.50 -16.66 16.41
N ARG A 18 12.34 -15.89 17.10
CA ARG A 18 13.53 -15.14 16.69
C ARG A 18 13.94 -15.24 15.20
N HIS A 19 13.63 -14.20 14.42
CA HIS A 19 14.47 -13.54 13.37
C HIS A 19 13.56 -12.68 12.45
N SER A 20 13.12 -11.50 12.91
CA SER A 20 12.31 -10.57 12.09
C SER A 20 12.19 -9.16 12.70
N ALA A 21 13.25 -8.64 13.32
CA ALA A 21 13.14 -7.46 14.18
C ALA A 21 13.00 -6.10 13.45
N LEU A 22 13.21 -6.03 12.13
CA LEU A 22 13.14 -4.77 11.37
C LEU A 22 11.92 -4.68 10.44
N SER A 23 11.50 -5.78 9.79
CA SER A 23 10.35 -5.76 8.88
C SER A 23 8.99 -5.77 9.60
N GLY A 24 8.85 -6.50 10.71
CA GLY A 24 7.56 -6.62 11.42
C GLY A 24 7.09 -5.34 12.12
N ARG A 25 8.04 -4.46 12.44
CA ARG A 25 7.78 -3.22 13.17
C ARG A 25 7.12 -2.14 12.30
N VAL A 26 7.34 -2.18 10.98
CA VAL A 26 6.87 -1.16 10.03
C VAL A 26 5.36 -1.22 9.81
N ILE A 27 4.72 -2.39 9.81
CA ILE A 27 3.25 -2.49 9.65
C ILE A 27 2.49 -2.45 10.97
N GLN A 28 3.09 -2.85 12.09
CA GLN A 28 2.46 -2.63 13.40
C GLN A 28 2.22 -1.14 13.70
N THR A 29 3.01 -0.26 13.09
CA THR A 29 2.83 1.19 13.20
C THR A 29 1.86 1.78 12.19
N PHE A 30 1.40 1.02 11.19
CA PHE A 30 0.50 1.55 10.17
C PHE A 30 -0.96 1.14 10.40
N PRO A 31 -1.91 2.06 10.20
CA PRO A 31 -3.33 1.76 10.40
C PRO A 31 -3.81 0.68 9.44
N LYS A 32 -4.36 -0.40 9.98
CA LYS A 32 -4.90 -1.54 9.21
C LYS A 32 -5.90 -1.15 8.11
N ALA A 33 -6.61 -0.03 8.27
CA ALA A 33 -7.61 0.44 7.29
C ALA A 33 -7.01 1.14 6.05
N LEU A 34 -5.71 1.47 6.09
CA LEU A 34 -5.01 2.20 5.03
C LEU A 34 -3.92 1.35 4.36
N VAL A 35 -3.94 0.05 4.65
CA VAL A 35 -3.05 -0.97 4.11
C VAL A 35 -3.91 -2.02 3.41
N HIS A 36 -3.63 -2.28 2.14
CA HIS A 36 -4.33 -3.28 1.35
C HIS A 36 -3.34 -4.24 0.70
N ILE A 37 -3.78 -5.45 0.38
CA ILE A 37 -3.03 -6.34 -0.50
C ILE A 37 -3.62 -6.21 -1.90
N VAL A 38 -2.78 -5.93 -2.89
CA VAL A 38 -3.16 -5.83 -4.31
C VAL A 38 -2.01 -6.32 -5.17
N ALA A 39 -2.31 -7.15 -6.17
CA ALA A 39 -1.29 -7.80 -7.01
C ALA A 39 -0.16 -8.44 -6.18
N ASP A 40 -0.54 -9.15 -5.12
CA ASP A 40 0.35 -9.85 -4.18
C ASP A 40 1.40 -8.95 -3.49
N ALA A 41 1.08 -7.65 -3.40
CA ALA A 41 1.92 -6.64 -2.79
C ALA A 41 1.13 -5.79 -1.78
N VAL A 42 1.86 -5.29 -0.78
CA VAL A 42 1.28 -4.42 0.25
C VAL A 42 1.21 -3.00 -0.29
N TYR A 43 0.01 -2.44 -0.31
CA TYR A 43 -0.30 -1.10 -0.75
C TYR A 43 -0.65 -0.18 0.42
N LEU A 44 0.12 0.90 0.58
CA LEU A 44 -0.05 1.92 1.61
C LEU A 44 -0.72 3.16 1.02
N VAL A 45 -1.93 3.50 1.48
CA VAL A 45 -2.71 4.64 0.93
C VAL A 45 -2.19 5.97 1.47
N SER A 46 -1.76 6.86 0.57
CA SER A 46 -1.22 8.20 0.89
C SER A 46 -2.27 9.30 0.60
N PRO A 47 -2.34 10.39 1.38
CA PRO A 47 -1.49 10.72 2.54
C PRO A 47 -1.95 10.09 3.85
N GLY A 48 -3.13 9.44 3.87
CA GLY A 48 -3.79 9.01 5.10
C GLY A 48 -2.94 8.13 6.01
N VAL A 49 -2.16 7.20 5.44
CA VAL A 49 -1.29 6.30 6.22
C VAL A 49 -0.26 7.09 7.04
N PHE A 50 0.32 8.14 6.46
CA PHE A 50 1.33 8.99 7.11
C PHE A 50 0.69 10.00 8.06
N GLN A 51 -0.50 10.50 7.74
CA GLN A 51 -1.25 11.38 8.64
C GLN A 51 -1.54 10.69 9.97
N ARG A 52 -1.99 9.44 9.92
CA ARG A 52 -2.29 8.71 11.14
C ARG A 52 -1.03 8.19 11.84
N TYR A 53 -0.01 7.79 11.10
CA TYR A 53 1.30 7.48 11.68
C TYR A 53 1.87 8.69 12.46
N ALA A 54 1.77 9.90 11.92
CA ALA A 54 2.18 11.12 12.61
C ALA A 54 1.37 11.36 13.90
N GLN A 55 0.05 11.14 13.88
CA GLN A 55 -0.81 11.28 15.07
C GLN A 55 -0.47 10.28 16.18
N GLU A 56 -0.09 9.06 15.83
CA GLU A 56 0.27 8.00 16.78
C GLU A 56 1.70 8.14 17.31
N HIS A 57 2.50 9.06 16.75
CA HIS A 57 3.90 9.29 17.10
C HIS A 57 4.22 10.79 17.27
N PRO A 58 3.80 11.42 18.39
CA PRO A 58 3.96 12.86 18.63
C PRO A 58 5.39 13.37 18.50
N GLN A 59 6.40 12.53 18.74
CA GLN A 59 7.82 12.87 18.54
C GLN A 59 8.16 13.28 17.10
N ILE A 60 7.32 12.93 16.12
CA ILE A 60 7.49 13.34 14.72
C ILE A 60 7.36 14.86 14.57
N ALA A 61 6.49 15.50 15.36
CA ALA A 61 6.29 16.95 15.31
C ALA A 61 7.60 17.71 15.57
N ASP A 62 8.42 17.22 16.51
CA ASP A 62 9.72 17.83 16.81
C ASP A 62 10.69 17.75 15.64
N TYR A 63 10.70 16.63 14.90
CA TYR A 63 11.54 16.46 13.73
C TYR A 63 11.03 17.26 12.53
N ALA A 64 9.72 17.28 12.33
CA ALA A 64 9.06 18.00 11.25
C ALA A 64 9.25 19.51 11.38
N LYS A 65 9.14 20.04 12.60
CA LYS A 65 9.41 21.45 12.92
C LYS A 65 10.83 21.89 12.58
N ARG A 66 11.83 21.02 12.76
CA ARG A 66 13.23 21.32 12.40
C ARG A 66 13.44 21.42 10.89
N GLU A 67 12.61 20.76 10.09
CA GLU A 67 12.67 20.78 8.63
C GLU A 67 11.57 21.67 8.00
N ASP A 68 10.86 22.48 8.79
CA ASP A 68 9.77 23.39 8.37
C ASP A 68 8.73 22.72 7.44
N MET A 69 8.19 21.57 7.89
CA MET A 69 7.19 20.82 7.14
C MET A 69 6.12 20.22 8.04
N ALA A 70 5.00 19.79 7.44
CA ALA A 70 3.97 19.10 8.19
C ALA A 70 4.43 17.70 8.62
N ASP A 71 3.98 17.26 9.80
CA ASP A 71 4.38 15.98 10.42
C ASP A 71 4.24 14.77 9.49
N TRP A 72 3.12 14.70 8.77
CA TRP A 72 2.85 13.60 7.84
C TRP A 72 3.76 13.64 6.60
N GLN A 73 4.15 14.83 6.14
CA GLN A 73 5.10 14.99 5.03
C GLN A 73 6.50 14.57 5.47
N TRP A 74 6.90 14.90 6.70
CA TRP A 74 8.15 14.44 7.27
C TRP A 74 8.20 12.91 7.35
N ALA A 75 7.12 12.29 7.85
CA ALA A 75 7.00 10.84 7.93
C ALA A 75 7.07 10.19 6.54
N GLN A 76 6.36 10.74 5.54
CA GLN A 76 6.41 10.25 4.16
C GLN A 76 7.81 10.37 3.56
N LYS A 77 8.48 11.53 3.72
CA LYS A 77 9.85 11.75 3.25
C LYS A 77 10.84 10.79 3.90
N ARG A 78 10.65 10.47 5.18
CA ARG A 78 11.48 9.46 5.85
C ARG A 78 11.22 8.05 5.35
N PHE A 79 9.98 7.69 5.12
CA PHE A 79 9.65 6.42 4.49
C PHE A 79 10.31 6.27 3.11
N GLU A 80 10.25 7.28 2.26
CA GLU A 80 10.87 7.23 0.92
C GLU A 80 12.40 7.07 0.97
N LYS A 81 13.06 7.66 1.98
CA LYS A 81 14.50 7.51 2.22
C LYS A 81 14.91 6.11 2.69
N LEU A 82 13.98 5.31 3.21
CA LEU A 82 14.26 3.93 3.59
C LEU A 82 14.28 2.98 2.39
N HIS A 83 13.81 3.43 1.21
CA HIS A 83 13.77 2.64 -0.03
C HIS A 83 13.07 1.28 0.13
N LEU A 84 12.07 1.20 1.02
CA LEU A 84 11.26 0.01 1.23
C LEU A 84 10.11 -0.12 0.24
N HIS A 85 9.84 0.95 -0.54
CA HIS A 85 8.80 0.97 -1.56
C HIS A 85 9.32 0.56 -2.94
N ARG A 86 8.47 -0.11 -3.70
CA ARG A 86 8.68 -0.44 -5.10
C ARG A 86 8.56 0.84 -5.95
N LYS A 87 9.53 1.07 -6.83
CA LYS A 87 9.48 2.13 -7.85
C LYS A 87 8.80 1.62 -9.13
N GLN A 88 8.15 2.53 -9.84
CA GLN A 88 7.66 2.31 -11.20
C GLN A 88 8.83 2.29 -12.20
N ALA A 89 8.58 1.77 -13.41
CA ALA A 89 9.57 1.76 -14.49
C ALA A 89 10.02 3.17 -14.91
N ASN A 90 9.15 4.17 -14.77
CA ASN A 90 9.44 5.58 -15.02
C ASN A 90 10.19 6.28 -13.86
N GLY A 91 10.54 5.56 -12.79
CA GLY A 91 11.25 6.08 -11.62
C GLY A 91 10.38 6.71 -10.54
N LEU A 92 9.05 6.79 -10.72
CA LEU A 92 8.13 7.34 -9.72
C LEU A 92 7.88 6.36 -8.57
N ASN A 93 7.62 6.90 -7.37
CA ASN A 93 7.34 6.11 -6.16
C ASN A 93 5.84 5.84 -5.94
N ILE A 94 4.96 6.66 -6.53
CA ILE A 94 3.52 6.65 -6.26
C ILE A 94 2.79 5.79 -7.28
N TRP A 95 2.09 4.79 -6.78
CA TRP A 95 1.23 3.89 -7.53
C TRP A 95 -0.23 4.32 -7.43
N THR A 96 -0.94 4.21 -8.55
CA THR A 96 -2.38 4.47 -8.60
C THR A 96 -3.13 3.15 -8.54
N CYS A 97 -4.04 3.03 -7.59
CA CYS A 97 -4.99 1.93 -7.52
C CYS A 97 -6.39 2.44 -7.80
N GLU A 98 -7.18 1.68 -8.52
CA GLU A 98 -8.60 1.93 -8.72
C GLU A 98 -9.40 1.11 -7.72
N VAL A 99 -10.26 1.77 -6.95
CA VAL A 99 -11.23 1.14 -6.05
C VAL A 99 -12.57 1.08 -6.75
N THR A 100 -13.04 -0.12 -7.05
CA THR A 100 -14.34 -0.35 -7.67
C THR A 100 -15.41 -0.48 -6.59
N GLY A 101 -16.29 0.51 -6.49
CA GLY A 101 -17.48 0.44 -5.66
C GLY A 101 -18.72 0.02 -6.45
N PRO A 102 -19.80 -0.43 -5.79
CA PRO A 102 -21.05 -0.86 -6.44
C PRO A 102 -21.72 0.19 -7.33
N ARG A 103 -21.40 1.49 -7.13
CA ARG A 103 -21.98 2.60 -7.91
C ARG A 103 -20.96 3.45 -8.65
N LYS A 104 -19.74 3.60 -8.11
CA LYS A 104 -18.69 4.47 -8.65
C LYS A 104 -17.33 3.89 -8.33
N SER A 105 -16.40 4.06 -9.26
CA SER A 105 -14.97 3.79 -9.05
C SER A 105 -14.24 5.06 -8.64
N ARG A 106 -13.19 4.91 -7.83
CA ARG A 106 -12.32 6.02 -7.40
C ARG A 106 -10.86 5.63 -7.52
N ARG A 107 -9.99 6.60 -7.80
CA ARG A 107 -8.54 6.42 -7.77
C ARG A 107 -7.99 6.72 -6.37
N LEU A 108 -7.15 5.82 -5.88
CA LEU A 108 -6.30 5.98 -4.71
C LEU A 108 -4.84 6.09 -5.17
N HIS A 109 -4.07 6.83 -4.40
CA HIS A 109 -2.63 6.97 -4.61
C HIS A 109 -1.89 6.49 -3.38
N GLY A 110 -0.75 5.85 -3.58
CA GLY A 110 -0.07 5.15 -2.50
C GLY A 110 1.23 4.50 -2.92
N TYR A 111 1.82 3.77 -2.00
CA TYR A 111 3.10 3.09 -2.19
C TYR A 111 2.88 1.58 -2.21
N LEU A 112 3.57 0.87 -3.10
CA LEU A 112 3.72 -0.59 -2.97
C LEU A 112 5.00 -0.89 -2.21
N LEU A 113 4.98 -1.83 -1.28
CA LEU A 113 6.21 -2.32 -0.65
C LEU A 113 6.97 -3.23 -1.60
N GLU A 114 8.31 -3.10 -1.63
CA GLU A 114 9.17 -3.96 -2.44
C GLU A 114 9.16 -5.40 -1.91
N ARG A 115 9.29 -5.56 -0.59
CA ARG A 115 9.24 -6.84 0.12
C ARG A 115 8.28 -6.76 1.29
N TRP A 116 7.31 -7.67 1.31
CA TRP A 116 6.39 -7.87 2.42
C TRP A 116 6.88 -8.96 3.39
N GLN A 117 7.90 -9.73 2.98
CA GLN A 117 8.48 -10.81 3.75
C GLN A 117 9.05 -10.28 5.07
N GLY A 118 8.61 -10.88 6.18
CA GLY A 118 8.96 -10.43 7.53
C GLY A 118 8.03 -9.35 8.09
N VAL A 119 7.06 -8.89 7.32
CA VAL A 119 6.04 -7.94 7.76
C VAL A 119 4.71 -8.64 8.07
N PHE A 120 4.34 -9.60 7.22
CA PHE A 120 3.27 -10.56 7.46
C PHE A 120 3.88 -11.97 7.59
N GLY A 121 3.33 -12.80 8.49
CA GLY A 121 3.68 -14.23 8.55
C GLY A 121 3.18 -14.97 7.32
N GLU A 122 1.98 -14.63 6.87
CA GLU A 122 1.36 -15.05 5.61
C GLU A 122 0.66 -13.83 5.01
N LEU A 123 0.78 -13.64 3.69
CA LEU A 123 0.17 -12.50 3.02
C LEU A 123 -1.36 -12.71 2.97
N PRO A 124 -2.19 -11.76 3.46
CA PRO A 124 -3.63 -11.83 3.28
C PRO A 124 -4.01 -11.86 1.78
N PRO A 125 -5.19 -12.40 1.42
CA PRO A 125 -5.64 -12.41 0.04
C PRO A 125 -5.77 -10.99 -0.53
N ASN A 126 -5.55 -10.87 -1.84
CA ASN A 126 -5.76 -9.62 -2.58
C ASN A 126 -7.17 -9.06 -2.35
N ASN A 127 -7.27 -7.75 -2.18
CA ASN A 127 -8.56 -7.08 -2.06
C ASN A 127 -9.24 -7.04 -3.45
N PRO A 128 -10.39 -7.73 -3.64
CA PRO A 128 -11.04 -7.85 -4.95
C PRO A 128 -11.60 -6.53 -5.47
N TYR A 129 -11.72 -5.51 -4.62
CA TYR A 129 -12.21 -4.18 -5.01
C TYR A 129 -11.09 -3.22 -5.43
N LEU A 130 -9.82 -3.65 -5.35
CA LEU A 130 -8.66 -2.83 -5.71
C LEU A 130 -7.95 -3.40 -6.94
N THR A 131 -7.74 -2.54 -7.92
CA THR A 131 -6.97 -2.86 -9.12
C THR A 131 -5.78 -1.93 -9.23
N LEU A 132 -4.57 -2.49 -9.25
CA LEU A 132 -3.35 -1.71 -9.47
C LEU A 132 -3.31 -1.25 -10.94
N ARG A 133 -3.10 0.05 -11.16
CA ARG A 133 -2.85 0.58 -12.50
C ARG A 133 -1.35 0.78 -12.67
N GLU A 134 -0.75 0.01 -13.57
CA GLU A 134 0.62 0.27 -13.98
C GLU A 134 0.67 1.63 -14.68
N GLY A 135 1.61 2.48 -14.25
CA GLY A 135 1.90 3.74 -14.90
C GLY A 135 2.47 3.46 -16.28
N ASN A 136 1.57 3.37 -17.27
CA ASN A 136 1.84 3.35 -18.70
C ASN A 136 2.38 2.02 -19.27
N SER A 137 1.49 1.05 -19.50
CA SER A 137 1.62 0.26 -20.73
C SER A 137 1.05 1.13 -21.85
N GLN A 138 1.91 1.68 -22.71
CA GLN A 138 1.46 2.10 -24.04
C GLN A 138 0.71 0.90 -24.65
N PRO A 139 -0.45 1.10 -25.32
CA PRO A 139 -1.02 0.04 -26.13
C PRO A 139 0.03 -0.33 -27.18
N SER A 140 0.47 -1.59 -27.17
CA SER A 140 1.28 -2.17 -28.24
C SER A 140 0.53 -1.91 -29.55
N ILE A 141 1.06 -1.04 -30.40
CA ILE A 141 0.57 -0.89 -31.76
C ILE A 141 0.95 -2.21 -32.46
N HIS A 142 0.01 -3.15 -32.50
CA HIS A 142 0.04 -4.21 -33.51
C HIS A 142 -0.23 -3.53 -34.85
N THR A 143 0.84 -3.18 -35.57
CA THR A 143 0.74 -2.86 -36.98
C THR A 143 0.53 -4.18 -37.72
N ASP A 144 -0.73 -4.56 -37.92
CA ASP A 144 -1.09 -5.55 -38.92
C ASP A 144 -0.79 -4.98 -40.31
N ALA A 145 0.43 -5.25 -40.80
CA ALA A 145 0.75 -5.09 -42.21
C ALA A 145 0.33 -6.38 -42.95
N SER A 146 -0.98 -6.59 -43.08
CA SER A 146 -1.52 -7.38 -44.19
C SER A 146 -2.06 -6.43 -45.24
N THR A 147 -1.28 -6.15 -46.26
CA THR A 147 -1.83 -5.79 -47.56
C THR A 147 -0.94 -6.39 -48.64
N SER A 148 -1.44 -7.53 -49.12
CA SER A 148 -1.16 -8.13 -50.42
C SER A 148 -1.15 -7.06 -51.51
N LEU A 149 -0.13 -7.08 -52.38
CA LEU A 149 -0.20 -6.42 -53.67
C LEU A 149 0.32 -7.38 -54.73
N ASP A 150 -0.62 -8.10 -55.34
CA ASP A 150 -0.49 -8.63 -56.69
C ASP A 150 -0.76 -7.47 -57.66
N ALA A 151 0.22 -7.18 -58.53
CA ALA A 151 0.04 -6.64 -59.89
C ALA A 151 1.39 -6.67 -60.63
#